data_AF-A0A7C2P335-F1
#
_entry.id   AF-A0A7C2P335-F1
#
_cell.length_a   1.000
_cell.length_b   1.000
_cell.length_c   1.000
_cell.angle_alpha   90.00
_cell.angle_beta   90.00
_cell.angle_gamma   90.00
#
_symmetry.space_group_name_H-M   'P 1'
#
loop_
_entity.id
_entity.type
_entity.pdbx_description
1 polymer ?
#
loop_
_entity_poly.entity_id
_entity_poly.type
_entity_poly.pdbx_seq_one_letter_code
_entity_poly.pdbx_strand_id
1 'polypeptide(L)'
;MDGFRASSRRSFGLIVLLLAVCAGTAASLLWVPPATGNEAQVQTLAAFMRKKLDASSKILEGITTEDDALIAAGADALLEMSKAEMWNVITDEDYREFNRDFRSSVRKLKDAAEKGNFDNATLQWIDSVKSCVECHKYIRSQRPTLKN
;
A
#
# COMPACT_ATOMS: atom_id res chain seq x y z
N MET A 1 -70.29 -36.12 19.43
CA MET A 1 -70.13 -35.15 20.54
C MET A 1 -68.87 -35.54 21.28
N ASP A 2 -68.01 -34.55 21.51
CA ASP A 2 -66.96 -34.47 22.55
C ASP A 2 -65.80 -35.49 22.48
N GLY A 3 -64.52 -35.13 22.61
CA GLY A 3 -63.91 -33.86 22.96
C GLY A 3 -62.38 -34.02 22.92
N PHE A 4 -61.73 -32.94 22.53
CA PHE A 4 -60.30 -32.70 22.59
C PHE A 4 -59.84 -32.48 24.04
N ARG A 5 -58.73 -33.09 24.50
CA ARG A 5 -57.74 -32.41 25.36
C ARG A 5 -56.42 -33.18 25.59
N ALA A 6 -55.35 -32.52 25.14
CA ALA A 6 -54.10 -32.19 25.83
C ALA A 6 -53.08 -33.28 26.22
N SER A 7 -51.86 -33.15 25.69
CA SER A 7 -50.68 -32.80 26.49
C SER A 7 -49.47 -32.51 25.59
N SER A 8 -49.34 -31.26 25.12
CA SER A 8 -48.18 -30.74 24.38
C SER A 8 -47.59 -29.55 25.14
N ARG A 9 -46.86 -29.79 26.25
CA ARG A 9 -46.39 -28.64 27.06
C ARG A 9 -44.98 -28.70 27.63
N ARG A 10 -44.17 -29.74 27.40
CA ARG A 10 -42.85 -29.81 28.07
C ARG A 10 -41.62 -29.74 27.18
N SER A 11 -41.71 -30.05 25.89
CA SER A 11 -40.50 -30.21 25.06
C SER A 11 -40.15 -29.03 24.16
N PHE A 12 -41.03 -28.03 24.04
CA PHE A 12 -40.83 -26.89 23.13
C PHE A 12 -40.11 -25.69 23.75
N GLY A 13 -40.00 -25.63 25.08
CA GLY A 13 -39.44 -24.46 25.78
C GLY A 13 -37.91 -24.35 25.74
N LEU A 14 -37.19 -25.46 25.63
CA LEU A 14 -35.72 -25.48 25.68
C LEU A 14 -35.06 -25.30 24.30
N ILE A 15 -35.74 -25.68 23.21
CA ILE A 15 -35.19 -25.59 21.85
C ILE A 15 -35.31 -24.16 21.29
N VAL A 16 -36.34 -23.40 21.70
CA VAL A 16 -36.55 -22.02 21.22
C VAL A 16 -35.57 -21.02 21.86
N LEU A 17 -35.01 -21.33 23.03
CA LEU A 17 -34.07 -20.42 23.71
C LEU A 17 -32.62 -20.49 23.17
N LEU A 18 -32.23 -21.57 22.49
CA LEU A 18 -30.87 -21.73 21.95
C LEU A 18 -30.68 -21.12 20.55
N LEU A 19 -31.74 -20.97 19.75
CA LEU A 19 -31.65 -20.37 18.41
C LEU A 19 -31.70 -18.83 18.41
N ALA A 20 -32.27 -18.22 19.46
CA ALA A 20 -32.33 -16.76 19.57
C ALA A 20 -30.98 -16.11 19.94
N VAL A 21 -30.03 -16.87 20.48
CA VAL A 21 -28.70 -16.36 20.87
C VAL A 21 -27.73 -16.30 19.68
N CYS A 22 -27.89 -17.16 18.66
CA CYS A 22 -27.04 -17.15 17.46
C CYS A 22 -27.48 -16.10 16.42
N ALA A 23 -28.76 -15.71 16.38
CA ALA A 23 -29.24 -14.72 15.42
C ALA A 23 -29.00 -13.26 15.87
N GLY A 24 -28.90 -13.01 17.19
CA GLY A 24 -28.66 -11.68 17.74
C GLY A 24 -27.18 -11.27 17.88
N THR A 25 -26.25 -12.23 17.79
CA THR A 25 -24.81 -11.99 18.01
C THR A 25 -23.99 -11.87 16.72
N ALA A 26 -24.55 -12.26 15.57
CA ALA A 26 -23.87 -12.12 14.28
C ALA A 26 -23.93 -10.69 13.71
N ALA A 27 -24.94 -9.90 14.07
CA ALA A 27 -25.16 -8.56 13.49
C ALA A 27 -24.26 -7.46 14.08
N SER A 28 -23.71 -7.66 15.28
CA SER A 28 -22.85 -6.69 15.97
C SER A 28 -21.36 -6.82 15.63
N LEU A 29 -20.95 -7.83 14.86
CA LEU A 29 -19.55 -8.06 14.49
C LEU A 29 -19.10 -7.36 13.19
N LEU A 30 -20.01 -6.65 12.50
CA LEU A 30 -19.71 -6.00 11.21
C LEU A 30 -19.85 -4.47 11.24
N TRP A 31 -20.07 -3.85 12.40
CA TRP A 31 -20.01 -2.39 12.50
C TRP A 31 -18.55 -1.93 12.48
N VAL A 32 -18.00 -1.79 11.27
CA VAL A 32 -16.74 -1.08 11.05
C VAL A 32 -17.08 0.40 11.01
N PRO A 33 -16.69 1.20 12.03
CA PRO A 33 -16.92 2.63 11.98
C PRO A 33 -16.18 3.21 10.76
N PRO A 34 -16.78 4.19 10.05
CA PRO A 34 -16.10 4.84 8.94
C PRO A 34 -14.80 5.48 9.44
N ALA A 35 -13.71 5.27 8.71
CA ALA A 35 -12.42 5.85 9.03
C ALA A 35 -12.57 7.38 9.16
N THR A 36 -12.03 7.93 10.25
CA THR A 36 -11.95 9.37 10.42
C THR A 36 -11.05 9.98 9.32
N GLY A 37 -11.19 11.28 9.03
CA GLY A 37 -10.47 11.91 7.91
C GLY A 37 -8.94 11.70 7.94
N ASN A 38 -8.33 11.67 9.13
CA ASN A 38 -6.91 11.40 9.32
C ASN A 38 -6.56 9.93 9.01
N GLU A 39 -7.38 8.98 9.46
CA GLU A 39 -7.17 7.55 9.18
C GLU A 39 -7.28 7.25 7.68
N ALA A 40 -8.26 7.85 6.99
CA ALA A 40 -8.41 7.68 5.55
C ALA A 40 -7.20 8.21 4.76
N GLN A 41 -6.62 9.34 5.18
CA GLN A 41 -5.40 9.91 4.59
C GLN A 41 -4.19 9.00 4.82
N VAL A 42 -4.01 8.47 6.03
CA VAL A 42 -2.94 7.51 6.36
C VAL A 42 -3.04 6.25 5.51
N GLN A 43 -4.23 5.68 5.35
CA GLN A 43 -4.45 4.51 4.51
C GLN A 43 -4.16 4.78 3.03
N THR A 44 -4.55 5.97 2.56
CA THR A 44 -4.29 6.41 1.18
C THR A 44 -2.79 6.52 0.91
N LEU A 45 -2.03 7.13 1.83
CA LEU A 45 -0.57 7.22 1.73
C LEU A 45 0.10 5.84 1.81
N ALA A 46 -0.36 4.97 2.71
CA ALA A 46 0.17 3.60 2.82
C ALA A 46 -0.03 2.82 1.51
N ALA A 47 -1.23 2.90 0.91
CA ALA A 47 -1.51 2.29 -0.38
C ALA A 47 -0.63 2.87 -1.50
N PHE A 48 -0.40 4.19 -1.51
CA PHE A 48 0.51 4.83 -2.45
C PHE A 48 1.94 4.31 -2.30
N MET A 49 2.46 4.21 -1.07
CA MET A 49 3.81 3.69 -0.83
C MET A 49 3.94 2.19 -1.16
N ARG A 50 2.87 1.41 -1.03
CA ARG A 50 2.86 0.02 -1.50
C ARG A 50 3.05 -0.07 -3.01
N LYS A 51 2.40 0.79 -3.80
CA LYS A 51 2.62 0.85 -5.25
C LYS A 51 4.09 1.18 -5.60
N LYS A 52 4.75 2.02 -4.80
CA LYS A 52 6.18 2.34 -4.98
C LYS A 52 7.04 1.09 -4.79
N LEU A 53 6.76 0.30 -3.76
CA LEU A 53 7.45 -0.97 -3.52
C LEU A 53 7.21 -1.96 -4.66
N ASP A 54 5.96 -2.09 -5.13
CA ASP A 54 5.63 -3.03 -6.21
C ASP A 54 6.37 -2.67 -7.51
N ALA A 55 6.49 -1.38 -7.84
CA ALA A 55 7.28 -0.92 -8.98
C ALA A 55 8.78 -1.20 -8.82
N SER A 56 9.33 -0.98 -7.62
CA SER A 56 10.71 -1.33 -7.29
C SER A 56 10.98 -2.84 -7.39
N SER A 57 10.03 -3.67 -6.97
CA SER A 57 10.14 -5.13 -7.08
C SER A 57 10.19 -5.59 -8.54
N LYS A 58 9.39 -5.00 -9.43
CA LYS A 58 9.44 -5.28 -10.88
C LYS A 58 10.79 -4.96 -11.50
N ILE A 59 11.41 -3.84 -11.09
CA ILE A 59 12.75 -3.48 -11.55
C ILE A 59 13.76 -4.54 -11.11
N LEU A 60 13.73 -4.93 -9.83
CA LEU A 60 14.66 -5.94 -9.34
C LEU A 60 14.46 -7.29 -10.05
N GLU A 61 13.22 -7.71 -10.23
CA GLU A 61 12.87 -8.91 -11.01
C GLU A 61 13.46 -8.82 -12.42
N GLY A 62 13.14 -7.75 -13.16
CA GLY A 62 13.63 -7.57 -14.53
C GLY A 62 15.16 -7.50 -14.63
N ILE A 63 15.86 -6.92 -13.66
CA ILE A 63 17.33 -6.96 -13.61
C ILE A 63 17.84 -8.39 -13.46
N THR A 64 17.24 -9.17 -12.55
CA THR A 64 17.68 -10.55 -12.28
C THR A 64 17.32 -11.53 -13.38
N THR A 65 16.37 -11.19 -14.25
CA THR A 65 15.92 -12.04 -15.36
C THR A 65 16.29 -11.46 -16.73
N GLU A 66 17.02 -10.34 -16.79
CA GLU A 66 17.35 -9.61 -18.03
C GLU A 66 16.10 -9.25 -18.86
N ASP A 67 14.99 -8.90 -18.19
CA ASP A 67 13.73 -8.49 -18.81
C ASP A 67 13.64 -6.96 -18.83
N ASP A 68 13.94 -6.37 -19.99
CA ASP A 68 13.92 -4.93 -20.22
C ASP A 68 12.51 -4.33 -20.09
N ALA A 69 11.48 -5.06 -20.51
CA ALA A 69 10.09 -4.63 -20.41
C ALA A 69 9.62 -4.51 -18.94
N LEU A 70 10.02 -5.45 -18.07
CA LEU A 70 9.75 -5.37 -16.63
C LEU A 70 10.46 -4.19 -15.98
N ILE A 71 11.73 -3.96 -16.33
CA ILE A 71 12.49 -2.81 -15.83
C ILE A 71 11.83 -1.50 -16.28
N ALA A 72 11.50 -1.38 -17.57
CA ALA A 72 10.87 -0.19 -18.14
C ALA A 72 9.50 0.08 -17.50
N ALA A 73 8.66 -0.94 -17.33
CA ALA A 73 7.35 -0.81 -16.70
C ALA A 73 7.45 -0.36 -15.23
N GLY A 74 8.41 -0.90 -14.47
CA GLY A 74 8.67 -0.48 -13.10
C GLY A 74 9.21 0.95 -13.03
N ALA A 75 10.17 1.30 -13.91
CA ALA A 75 10.74 2.64 -13.98
C ALA A 75 9.70 3.70 -14.36
N ASP A 76 8.85 3.43 -15.34
CA ASP A 76 7.77 4.32 -15.74
C ASP A 76 6.75 4.53 -14.62
N ALA A 77 6.39 3.47 -13.89
CA ALA A 77 5.52 3.58 -12.72
C ALA A 77 6.14 4.48 -11.64
N LEU A 78 7.43 4.31 -11.33
CA LEU A 78 8.14 5.17 -10.37
C LEU A 78 8.20 6.63 -10.82
N LEU A 79 8.51 6.88 -12.10
CA LEU A 79 8.58 8.23 -12.66
C LEU A 79 7.20 8.90 -12.65
N GLU A 80 6.14 8.18 -12.98
CA GLU A 80 4.79 8.72 -12.96
C GLU A 80 4.31 9.01 -11.55
N MET A 81 4.50 8.07 -10.62
CA MET A 81 4.21 8.29 -9.20
C MET A 81 4.94 9.51 -8.65
N SER A 82 6.17 9.76 -9.11
CA SER A 82 6.95 10.91 -8.66
C SER A 82 6.32 12.26 -9.00
N LYS A 83 5.37 12.32 -9.95
CA LYS A 83 4.69 13.57 -10.33
C LYS A 83 3.46 13.85 -9.46
N ALA A 84 2.96 12.87 -8.72
CA ALA A 84 1.75 13.01 -7.92
C ALA A 84 1.98 14.01 -6.76
N GLU A 85 0.94 14.77 -6.40
CA GLU A 85 1.02 15.73 -5.29
C GLU A 85 1.41 15.06 -3.96
N MET A 86 0.92 13.85 -3.73
CA MET A 86 1.27 13.03 -2.56
C MET A 86 2.76 12.66 -2.48
N TRP A 87 3.51 12.81 -3.57
CA TRP A 87 4.97 12.68 -3.55
C TRP A 87 5.65 13.89 -2.93
N ASN A 88 5.06 15.09 -2.94
CA ASN A 88 5.66 16.31 -2.42
C ASN A 88 5.32 16.52 -0.93
N VAL A 89 5.80 15.64 -0.06
CA VAL A 89 5.49 15.69 1.38
C VAL A 89 6.16 16.86 2.12
N ILE A 90 7.24 17.41 1.58
CA ILE A 90 7.96 18.58 2.10
C ILE A 90 8.36 19.46 0.90
N THR A 91 8.44 20.78 1.07
CA THR A 91 8.68 21.74 -0.02
C THR A 91 10.07 22.40 0.00
N ASP A 92 10.99 21.92 0.84
CA ASP A 92 12.34 22.48 0.94
C ASP A 92 13.27 22.01 -0.21
N GLU A 93 14.43 22.67 -0.33
CA GLU A 93 15.37 22.41 -1.43
C GLU A 93 16.06 21.05 -1.31
N ASP A 94 16.40 20.59 -0.10
CA ASP A 94 17.03 19.29 0.13
C ASP A 94 16.10 18.16 -0.37
N TYR A 95 14.81 18.25 -0.04
CA TYR A 95 13.78 17.33 -0.49
C TYR A 95 13.67 17.30 -2.02
N ARG A 96 13.76 18.48 -2.66
CA ARG A 96 13.75 18.59 -4.12
C ARG A 96 14.98 17.94 -4.74
N GLU A 97 16.15 18.06 -4.11
CA GLU A 97 17.38 17.43 -4.57
C GLU A 97 17.28 15.91 -4.56
N PHE A 98 16.87 15.29 -3.44
CA PHE A 98 16.68 13.83 -3.38
C PHE A 98 15.72 13.32 -4.47
N ASN A 99 14.67 14.08 -4.77
CA ASN A 99 13.71 13.75 -5.82
C ASN A 99 14.27 13.94 -7.24
N ARG A 100 15.14 14.92 -7.46
CA ARG A 100 15.83 15.10 -8.75
C ARG A 100 16.78 13.94 -9.00
N ASP A 101 17.56 13.56 -8.01
CA ASP A 101 18.52 12.46 -8.09
C ASP A 101 17.81 11.13 -8.34
N PHE A 102 16.76 10.84 -7.57
CA PHE A 102 15.93 9.65 -7.77
C PHE A 102 15.36 9.57 -9.19
N ARG A 103 14.75 10.65 -9.69
CA ARG A 103 14.18 10.65 -11.05
C ARG A 103 15.27 10.53 -12.12
N SER A 104 16.46 11.08 -11.86
CA SER A 104 17.61 10.99 -12.76
C SER A 104 18.13 9.56 -12.89
N SER A 105 18.37 8.88 -11.76
CA SER A 105 18.82 7.49 -11.75
C SER A 105 17.79 6.54 -12.34
N VAL A 106 16.49 6.71 -12.05
CA VAL A 106 15.43 5.88 -12.65
C VAL A 106 15.34 6.05 -14.17
N ARG A 107 15.54 7.26 -14.71
CA ARG A 107 15.60 7.46 -16.18
C ARG A 107 16.81 6.78 -16.81
N LYS A 108 17.99 6.87 -16.17
CA LYS A 108 19.21 6.22 -16.66
C LYS A 108 19.12 4.69 -16.58
N LEU A 109 18.48 4.17 -15.52
CA LEU A 109 18.13 2.76 -15.38
C LEU A 109 17.29 2.29 -16.58
N LYS A 110 16.20 3.00 -16.87
CA LYS A 110 15.31 2.67 -17.98
C LYS A 110 16.06 2.70 -19.32
N ASP A 111 16.79 3.77 -19.59
CA ASP A 111 17.58 3.93 -20.83
C ASP A 111 18.66 2.83 -20.98
N ALA A 112 19.28 2.41 -19.88
CA ALA A 112 20.25 1.31 -19.89
C ALA A 112 19.58 -0.04 -20.20
N ALA A 113 18.42 -0.32 -19.61
CA ALA A 113 17.65 -1.53 -19.86
C ALA A 113 17.14 -1.62 -21.30
N GLU A 114 16.59 -0.52 -21.85
CA GLU A 114 16.12 -0.44 -23.24
C GLU A 114 17.26 -0.65 -24.27
N LYS A 115 18.51 -0.46 -23.86
CA LYS A 115 19.72 -0.72 -24.66
C LYS A 115 20.29 -2.13 -24.43
N GLY A 116 19.65 -2.96 -23.61
CA GLY A 116 20.16 -4.28 -23.21
C GLY A 116 21.41 -4.24 -22.33
N ASN A 117 21.72 -3.09 -21.71
CA ASN A 117 22.88 -2.93 -20.84
C ASN A 117 22.48 -3.14 -19.37
N PHE A 118 22.25 -4.40 -19.00
CA PHE A 118 21.75 -4.79 -17.69
C PHE A 118 22.75 -4.53 -16.54
N ASP A 119 24.05 -4.56 -16.82
CA ASP A 119 25.08 -4.17 -15.85
C ASP A 119 24.94 -2.70 -15.46
N ASN A 120 24.81 -1.81 -16.45
CA ASN A 120 24.58 -0.40 -16.17
C ASN A 120 23.19 -0.17 -15.55
N ALA A 121 22.16 -0.89 -15.99
CA ALA A 121 20.84 -0.87 -15.36
C ALA A 121 20.96 -1.20 -13.85
N THR A 122 21.74 -2.22 -13.49
CA THR A 122 21.99 -2.59 -12.09
C THR A 122 22.65 -1.46 -11.29
N LEU A 123 23.67 -0.79 -11.86
CA LEU A 123 24.32 0.35 -11.21
C LEU A 123 23.34 1.50 -10.97
N GLN A 124 22.53 1.86 -11.98
CA GLN A 124 21.52 2.92 -11.85
C GLN A 124 20.38 2.53 -10.89
N TRP A 125 20.08 1.24 -10.75
CA TRP A 125 19.15 0.76 -9.74
C TRP A 125 19.69 0.95 -8.32
N ILE A 126 20.96 0.65 -8.09
CA ILE A 126 21.62 0.90 -6.80
C ILE A 126 21.57 2.40 -6.46
N ASP A 127 21.85 3.27 -7.41
CA ASP A 127 21.74 4.73 -7.23
C ASP A 127 20.29 5.15 -6.89
N SER A 128 19.29 4.55 -7.54
CA SER A 128 17.87 4.78 -7.25
C SER A 128 17.49 4.35 -5.83
N VAL A 129 17.99 3.19 -5.38
CA VAL A 129 17.79 2.68 -4.01
C VAL A 129 18.46 3.59 -2.98
N LYS A 130 19.68 4.06 -3.26
CA LYS A 130 20.39 5.04 -2.40
C LYS A 130 19.54 6.30 -2.20
N SER A 131 19.03 6.91 -3.26
CA SER A 131 18.15 8.08 -3.15
C SER A 131 16.87 7.81 -2.36
N CYS A 132 16.29 6.60 -2.48
CA CYS A 132 15.13 6.21 -1.67
C CYS A 132 15.44 6.21 -0.16
N VAL A 133 16.57 5.60 0.21
CA VAL A 133 17.00 5.49 1.61
C VAL A 133 17.34 6.87 2.19
N GLU A 134 18.05 7.71 1.42
CA GLU A 134 18.45 9.06 1.82
C GLU A 134 17.24 9.98 2.01
N CYS A 135 16.30 10.00 1.06
CA CYS A 135 15.05 10.74 1.18
C CYS A 135 14.25 10.30 2.42
N HIS A 136 14.12 8.98 2.65
CA HIS A 136 13.40 8.47 3.83
C HIS A 136 14.12 8.79 5.14
N LYS A 137 15.46 8.85 5.14
CA LYS A 137 16.24 9.30 6.31
C LYS A 137 15.94 10.77 6.60
N TYR A 138 15.92 11.61 5.57
CA TYR A 138 15.60 13.04 5.66
C TYR A 138 14.18 13.29 6.19
N ILE A 139 13.15 12.68 5.59
CA ILE A 139 11.76 12.84 6.05
C ILE A 139 11.63 12.45 7.53
N ARG A 140 12.28 11.35 7.95
CA ARG A 140 12.26 10.91 9.37
C ARG A 140 12.92 11.92 10.31
N SER A 141 13.97 12.62 9.88
CA SER A 141 14.60 13.67 10.66
C SER A 141 13.79 14.95 10.71
N GLN A 142 12.95 15.24 9.70
CA GLN A 142 12.08 16.43 9.68
C GLN A 142 10.78 16.26 10.48
N ARG A 143 10.43 15.04 10.90
CA ARG A 143 9.19 14.75 11.65
C ARG A 143 8.94 15.63 12.90
N PRO A 144 9.95 16.03 13.72
CA PRO A 144 9.73 16.98 14.80
C PRO A 144 9.23 18.35 14.31
N THR A 145 9.72 18.80 13.16
CA THR A 145 9.38 20.08 12.53
C THR A 145 8.01 20.05 11.86
N LEU A 146 7.57 18.90 11.33
CA LEU A 146 6.28 18.73 10.65
C LEU A 146 5.06 18.61 11.59
N LYS A 147 5.27 18.48 12.91
CA LYS A 147 4.20 18.32 13.91
C LYS A 147 3.73 19.64 14.53
N ASN A 148 4.38 20.76 14.19
CA ASN A 148 4.05 22.10 14.65
C ASN A 148 3.38 22.89 13.52
#